data_AF-A0AAX2IQY5-F1
#
_entry.id   AF-A0AAX2IQY5-F1
#
_cell.length_a   1.000
_cell.length_b   1.000
_cell.length_c   1.000
_cell.angle_alpha   90.00
_cell.angle_beta   90.00
_cell.angle_gamma   90.00
#
_symmetry.space_group_name_H-M   'P 1'
#
loop_
_entity.id
_entity.type
_entity.pdbx_description
1 polymer ?
#
loop_
_entity_poly.entity_id
_entity_poly.type
_entity_poly.pdbx_seq_one_letter_code
_entity_poly.pdbx_strand_id
1 'polypeptide(L)'
;MPDHIHIFCDLHPNINLSNLVKDIKVATNLWMKESGLFPTFVGWQEGYGAFTSSIRDKERIINYIKNQKEHHKTETFEDEFKKLLTDHGIESFE
;
A
#
# COMPACT_ATOMS: atom_id res chain seq x y z
N MET A 1 2.40 -11.53 1.22
CA MET A 1 1.30 -11.23 0.28
C MET A 1 0.50 -12.49 0.02
N PRO A 2 -0.78 -12.47 0.42
CA PRO A 2 -1.75 -11.98 -0.56
C PRO A 2 -2.76 -10.92 -0.06
N ASP A 3 -2.58 -10.29 1.10
CA ASP A 3 -3.61 -9.48 1.76
C ASP A 3 -3.46 -7.96 1.68
N HIS A 4 -2.37 -7.45 1.08
CA HIS A 4 -2.13 -6.01 0.90
C HIS A 4 -1.36 -5.72 -0.40
N ILE A 5 -1.29 -4.43 -0.76
CA ILE A 5 -0.62 -3.94 -1.97
C ILE A 5 0.23 -2.70 -1.63
N HIS A 6 1.31 -2.50 -2.39
CA HIS A 6 2.07 -1.25 -2.39
C HIS A 6 1.87 -0.53 -3.72
N ILE A 7 1.61 0.78 -3.65
CA ILE A 7 1.51 1.64 -4.82
C ILE A 7 2.58 2.72 -4.67
N PHE A 8 3.43 2.85 -5.68
CA PHE A 8 4.38 3.95 -5.79
C PHE A 8 4.01 4.79 -7.00
N CYS A 9 3.64 6.04 -6.75
CA CYS A 9 3.13 6.95 -7.77
C CYS A 9 3.55 8.39 -7.47
N ASP A 10 3.66 9.19 -8.52
CA ASP A 10 3.74 10.64 -8.40
C ASP A 10 2.33 11.21 -8.17
N LEU A 11 2.16 12.02 -7.13
CA LEU A 11 0.90 12.68 -6.82
C LEU A 11 0.98 14.15 -7.21
N HIS A 12 0.07 14.59 -8.08
CA HIS A 12 -0.03 16.01 -8.42
C HIS A 12 -0.42 16.83 -7.17
N PRO A 13 0.21 17.99 -6.88
CA PRO A 13 -0.03 18.75 -5.64
C PRO A 13 -1.47 19.17 -5.39
N ASN A 14 -2.27 19.34 -6.45
CA ASN A 14 -3.69 19.68 -6.34
C ASN A 14 -4.61 18.50 -5.98
N ILE A 15 -4.08 17.28 -5.92
CA ILE A 15 -4.85 16.08 -5.59
C ILE A 15 -4.66 15.75 -4.11
N ASN A 16 -5.77 15.67 -3.38
CA ASN A 16 -5.73 15.18 -2.01
C ASN A 16 -5.48 13.67 -2.01
N LEU A 17 -4.44 13.23 -1.30
CA LEU A 17 -4.07 11.83 -1.14
C LEU A 17 -5.23 10.97 -0.61
N SER A 18 -5.99 11.45 0.37
CA SER A 18 -7.11 10.69 0.95
C SER A 18 -8.22 10.46 -0.06
N ASN A 19 -8.48 11.43 -0.94
CA ASN A 19 -9.45 11.29 -2.02
C ASN A 19 -8.95 10.27 -3.07
N LEU A 20 -7.67 10.34 -3.45
CA LEU A 20 -7.10 9.35 -4.38
C LEU A 20 -7.22 7.92 -3.82
N VAL A 21 -6.84 7.71 -2.56
CA VAL A 21 -6.91 6.39 -1.93
C VAL A 21 -8.36 5.92 -1.79
N LYS A 22 -9.28 6.82 -1.43
CA LYS A 22 -10.72 6.53 -1.42
C LYS A 22 -11.20 6.06 -2.79
N ASP A 23 -10.89 6.79 -3.85
CA ASP A 23 -11.35 6.49 -5.20
C ASP A 23 -10.79 5.13 -5.68
N ILE A 24 -9.50 4.85 -5.41
CA ILE A 24 -8.89 3.55 -5.69
C ILE A 24 -9.65 2.44 -4.95
N LYS A 25 -9.86 2.58 -3.63
CA LYS A 25 -10.51 1.55 -2.82
C LYS A 25 -11.97 1.34 -3.23
N VAL A 26 -12.71 2.39 -3.54
CA VAL A 26 -14.11 2.30 -3.98
C VAL A 26 -14.21 1.62 -5.34
N ALA A 27 -13.47 2.11 -6.34
CA ALA A 27 -13.54 1.60 -7.70
C ALA A 27 -13.10 0.13 -7.76
N THR A 28 -12.00 -0.22 -7.09
CA THR A 28 -11.52 -1.61 -7.05
C THR A 28 -12.41 -2.52 -6.22
N ASN A 29 -13.00 -2.07 -5.11
CA ASN A 29 -13.91 -2.89 -4.32
C ASN A 29 -15.15 -3.29 -5.13
N LEU A 30 -15.73 -2.35 -5.89
CA LEU A 30 -16.85 -2.64 -6.79
C LEU A 30 -16.42 -3.64 -7.87
N TRP A 31 -15.34 -3.33 -8.61
CA TRP A 31 -14.85 -4.18 -9.69
C TRP A 31 -14.48 -5.59 -9.21
N MET A 32 -13.76 -5.73 -8.08
CA MET A 32 -13.34 -7.03 -7.56
C MET A 32 -14.54 -7.90 -7.19
N LYS A 33 -15.56 -7.31 -6.55
CA LYS A 33 -16.80 -8.01 -6.19
C LYS A 33 -17.61 -8.42 -7.42
N GLU A 34 -17.69 -7.57 -8.42
CA GLU A 34 -18.44 -7.84 -9.66
C GLU A 34 -17.73 -8.81 -10.60
N SER A 35 -16.39 -8.82 -10.61
CA SER A 35 -15.59 -9.63 -11.54
C SER A 35 -15.72 -11.14 -11.34
N GLY A 36 -16.09 -11.60 -10.13
CA GLY A 36 -16.06 -13.01 -9.75
C GLY A 36 -14.66 -13.63 -9.65
N LEU A 37 -13.60 -12.85 -9.88
CA LEU A 37 -12.20 -13.31 -9.86
C LEU A 37 -11.63 -13.41 -8.43
N PHE A 38 -12.27 -12.74 -7.46
CA PHE A 38 -11.79 -12.62 -6.09
C PHE A 38 -12.85 -13.08 -5.07
N PRO A 39 -13.17 -14.39 -5.02
CA PRO A 39 -14.28 -14.90 -4.20
C PRO A 39 -14.08 -14.73 -2.69
N THR A 40 -12.83 -14.58 -2.23
CA THR A 40 -12.48 -14.37 -0.82
C THR A 40 -12.37 -12.89 -0.44
N PHE A 41 -12.51 -11.97 -1.39
CA PHE A 41 -12.34 -10.55 -1.14
C PHE A 41 -13.62 -9.95 -0.53
N VAL A 42 -13.55 -9.59 0.75
CA VAL A 42 -14.67 -8.99 1.49
C VAL A 42 -14.67 -7.45 1.42
N GLY A 43 -13.50 -6.86 1.20
CA GLY A 43 -13.28 -5.43 1.11
C GLY A 43 -11.85 -5.07 1.54
N TRP A 44 -11.48 -3.82 1.28
CA TRP A 44 -10.24 -3.25 1.82
C TRP A 44 -10.40 -2.92 3.31
N GLN A 45 -9.29 -2.98 4.06
CA GLN A 45 -9.22 -2.42 5.41
C GLN A 45 -9.64 -0.93 5.44
N GLU A 46 -9.99 -0.36 6.59
CA GLU A 46 -10.44 1.03 6.69
C GLU A 46 -9.31 2.04 6.35
N GLY A 47 -8.15 1.86 6.97
CA GLY A 47 -7.00 2.76 6.84
C GLY A 47 -6.15 2.58 5.59
N TYR A 48 -5.09 3.38 5.51
CA TYR A 48 -3.98 3.22 4.58
C TYR A 48 -2.70 3.83 5.18
N GLY A 49 -1.55 3.26 4.84
CA GLY A 49 -0.25 3.86 5.10
C GLY A 49 0.20 4.69 3.90
N ALA A 50 0.75 5.88 4.14
CA ALA A 50 1.35 6.69 3.09
C ALA A 50 2.63 7.37 3.57
N PHE A 51 3.66 7.25 2.75
CA PHE A 51 5.00 7.71 3.06
C PHE A 51 5.53 8.49 1.86
N THR A 52 6.04 9.70 2.10
CA THR A 52 6.71 10.48 1.05
C THR A 52 8.17 10.04 0.96
N SER A 53 8.73 10.10 -0.24
CA SER A 53 10.12 9.69 -0.46
C SER A 53 10.82 10.63 -1.42
N SER A 54 12.14 10.74 -1.28
CA SER A 54 12.95 11.55 -2.17
C SER A 54 13.07 10.91 -3.55
N ILE A 55 13.22 11.72 -4.60
CA ILE A 55 13.52 11.23 -5.95
C ILE A 55 14.77 10.34 -5.99
N ARG A 56 15.71 10.54 -5.06
CA ARG A 56 16.94 9.74 -4.93
C ARG A 56 16.65 8.29 -4.56
N ASP A 57 15.54 8.03 -3.88
CA ASP A 57 15.12 6.70 -3.44
C ASP A 57 14.28 5.96 -4.48
N LYS A 58 13.96 6.59 -5.62
CA LYS A 58 13.04 6.07 -6.63
C LYS A 58 13.35 4.63 -7.04
N GLU A 59 14.57 4.36 -7.49
CA GLU A 59 14.96 3.02 -7.95
C GLU A 59 14.97 1.99 -6.82
N ARG A 60 15.36 2.41 -5.61
CA ARG A 60 15.33 1.57 -4.41
C ARG A 60 13.90 1.13 -4.09
N ILE A 61 12.94 2.06 -4.12
CA ILE A 61 11.53 1.79 -3.83
C ILE A 61 10.88 0.92 -4.92
N ILE A 62 11.16 1.20 -6.20
CA ILE A 62 10.67 0.38 -7.31
C ILE A 62 11.14 -1.07 -7.14
N ASN A 63 12.43 -1.26 -6.85
CA ASN A 63 13.00 -2.59 -6.65
C ASN A 63 12.45 -3.26 -5.39
N TYR A 64 12.22 -2.50 -4.31
CA TYR A 64 11.56 -3.01 -3.12
C TYR A 64 10.17 -3.58 -3.43
N ILE A 65 9.31 -2.81 -4.10
CA ILE A 65 7.94 -3.23 -4.47
C ILE A 65 7.96 -4.45 -5.38
N LYS A 66 8.84 -4.49 -6.39
CA LYS A 66 8.96 -5.64 -7.30
C LYS A 66 9.31 -6.94 -6.58
N ASN A 67 10.07 -6.86 -5.48
CA ASN A 67 10.53 -8.03 -4.72
C ASN A 67 9.61 -8.42 -3.55
N GLN A 68 8.47 -7.75 -3.39
CA GLN A 68 7.57 -7.96 -2.25
C GLN A 68 7.08 -9.41 -2.09
N LYS A 69 6.85 -10.11 -3.21
CA LYS A 69 6.45 -11.52 -3.17
C LYS A 69 7.51 -12.40 -2.50
N GLU A 70 8.79 -12.12 -2.72
CA GLU A 70 9.89 -12.84 -2.08
C GLU A 70 10.12 -12.37 -0.64
N HIS A 71 10.05 -11.06 -0.41
CA HIS A 71 10.15 -10.46 0.93
C HIS A 71 9.16 -11.09 1.92
N HIS A 72 7.90 -11.27 1.51
CA HIS A 72 6.88 -11.87 2.36
C HIS A 72 6.92 -13.39 2.51
N LYS A 73 7.96 -14.05 1.99
CA LYS A 73 8.22 -15.44 2.40
C LYS A 73 8.80 -15.51 3.81
N THR A 74 9.42 -14.43 4.28
CA THR A 74 10.12 -14.37 5.57
C THR A 74 9.66 -13.25 6.48
N GLU A 75 8.99 -12.22 5.96
CA GLU A 75 8.53 -11.06 6.72
C GLU A 75 7.00 -10.89 6.62
N THR A 76 6.33 -10.68 7.76
CA THR A 76 4.87 -10.48 7.77
C THR A 76 4.52 -9.05 7.37
N PHE A 77 3.28 -8.82 6.94
CA PHE A 77 2.79 -7.45 6.71
C PHE A 77 2.91 -6.58 7.96
N GLU A 78 2.58 -7.13 9.13
CA GLU A 78 2.60 -6.37 10.39
C GLU A 78 4.02 -5.91 10.76
N ASP A 79 5.01 -6.78 10.58
CA ASP A 79 6.42 -6.46 10.84
C ASP A 79 6.94 -5.43 9.84
N GLU A 80 6.62 -5.60 8.56
CA GLU A 80 6.95 -4.65 7.51
C GLU A 80 6.33 -3.27 7.79
N PHE A 81 5.05 -3.24 8.16
CA PHE A 81 4.35 -1.98 8.44
C PHE A 81 4.96 -1.26 9.64
N LYS A 82 5.27 -1.97 10.74
CA LYS A 82 5.98 -1.39 11.89
C LYS A 82 7.35 -0.83 11.51
N LYS A 83 8.08 -1.53 10.64
CA LYS A 83 9.37 -1.08 10.13
C LYS A 83 9.23 0.19 9.29
N LEU A 84 8.24 0.24 8.39
CA LEU A 84 7.95 1.45 7.60
C LEU A 84 7.61 2.65 8.50
N LEU A 85 6.82 2.44 9.56
CA LEU A 85 6.53 3.49 10.55
C LEU A 85 7.80 3.96 11.25
N THR A 86 8.63 3.02 11.73
CA THR A 86 9.90 3.31 12.42
C THR A 86 10.87 4.08 11.52
N ASP A 87 11.04 3.64 10.27
CA ASP A 87 11.92 4.28 9.28
C ASP A 87 11.50 5.72 8.96
N HIS A 88 10.22 6.06 9.17
CA HIS A 88 9.68 7.41 9.00
C HIS A 88 9.49 8.18 10.32
N GLY A 89 10.04 7.66 11.44
CA GLY A 89 10.02 8.32 12.74
C GLY A 89 8.67 8.31 13.43
N ILE A 90 7.80 7.34 13.13
CA ILE A 90 6.48 7.17 13.77
C ILE A 90 6.57 6.04 14.79
N GLU A 91 6.53 6.38 16.08
CA GLU A 91 6.71 5.43 17.19
C GLU A 91 5.42 4.71 17.62
N SER A 92 4.26 5.27 17.31
CA SER A 92 2.95 4.70 17.65
C SER A 92 1.91 5.04 16.58
N PHE A 93 1.04 4.07 16.28
CA PHE A 93 -0.13 4.24 15.42
C PHE A 93 -1.33 3.70 16.19
N GLU A 94 -2.42 4.46 16.28
CA GLU A 94 -3.70 4.05 16.88
C GLU A 94 -4.56 3.25 15.90
#